data_AF-A0A348ZWU0-F1
#
_entry.id   AF-A0A348ZWU0-F1
#
_cell.length_a   1.000
_cell.length_b   1.000
_cell.length_c   1.000
_cell.angle_alpha   90.00
_cell.angle_beta   90.00
_cell.angle_gamma   90.00
#
_symmetry.space_group_name_H-M   'P 1'
#
loop_
_entity.id
_entity.type
_entity.pdbx_description
1 polymer ?
#
loop_
_entity_poly.entity_id
_entity_poly.type
_entity_poly.pdbx_seq_one_letter_code
_entity_poly.pdbx_strand_id
1 'polypeptide(L)'
;MIKSAVLATSALFVHAFGIFALNERIEPFIYHFYSISWWSYIFFLDAILSFKRGKFLVINKRLPYLVLISCAFWCMFELINLRLGNWFYINLPDRRSYRYLGYLIAFGTVIPGIYITAEAIHRFVGDIPIRPLSLRGHVSFLFISGFVALVLALALPRYLFPLAWVFLIPILDVINYRAGHPSIIADLEKGRAGGIIATILGGMVCGFLWESWNYWAISKWVYTVPFFEGAKLFEMPLLGYAGFAFFAFEAIGFFHFFNEGRLFRSHPLLIVSAAVICCLCAFLLMERHTVFSYLATIDKIPVISDSNRANFARKGIQSSYAVDRSVLSPYERGFLDLMELKGLGLEHTLQLYGRGIQKRDDLSRLSPAELCAIIHESQPRRCTVFVRAAGKPAPGY
;
A
#
# COMPACT_ATOMS: atom_id res chain seq x y z
N MET A 1 3.40 3.53 -32.22
CA MET A 1 4.85 3.61 -31.93
C MET A 1 5.23 4.95 -31.31
N ILE A 2 5.05 6.10 -31.97
CA ILE A 2 5.41 7.42 -31.40
C ILE A 2 4.75 7.67 -30.04
N LYS A 3 3.42 7.50 -29.94
CA LYS A 3 2.68 7.67 -28.67
C LYS A 3 3.24 6.82 -27.53
N SER A 4 3.57 5.55 -27.82
CA SER A 4 4.17 4.61 -26.86
C SER A 4 5.56 5.06 -26.41
N ALA A 5 6.40 5.53 -27.34
CA ALA A 5 7.73 6.04 -27.03
C ALA A 5 7.68 7.31 -26.17
N VAL A 6 6.82 8.26 -26.51
CA VAL A 6 6.61 9.48 -25.70
C VAL A 6 6.16 9.10 -24.29
N LEU A 7 5.17 8.21 -24.17
CA LEU A 7 4.66 7.80 -22.85
C LEU A 7 5.72 7.10 -22.00
N ALA A 8 6.49 6.17 -22.59
CA ALA A 8 7.55 5.46 -21.89
C ALA A 8 8.64 6.43 -21.41
N THR A 9 9.08 7.35 -22.27
CA THR A 9 10.10 8.35 -21.93
C THR A 9 9.59 9.30 -20.85
N SER A 10 8.38 9.85 -20.99
CA SER A 10 7.77 10.71 -19.95
C SER A 10 7.64 9.99 -18.61
N ALA A 11 7.25 8.71 -18.61
CA ALA A 11 7.16 7.92 -17.39
C ALA A 11 8.52 7.76 -16.69
N LEU A 12 9.60 7.53 -17.44
CA LEU A 12 10.96 7.48 -16.89
C LEU A 12 11.39 8.82 -16.28
N PHE A 13 11.11 9.94 -16.97
CA PHE A 13 11.39 11.28 -16.44
C PHE A 13 10.62 11.54 -15.14
N VAL A 14 9.35 11.17 -15.08
CA VAL A 14 8.52 11.32 -13.86
C VAL A 14 9.06 10.45 -12.73
N HIS A 15 9.50 9.22 -13.01
CA HIS A 15 10.12 8.36 -12.00
C HIS A 15 11.43 8.95 -11.46
N ALA A 16 12.30 9.41 -12.36
CA ALA A 16 13.57 10.04 -12.00
C ALA A 16 13.35 11.34 -11.20
N PHE A 17 12.36 12.14 -11.59
CA PHE A 17 11.96 13.32 -10.83
C PHE A 17 11.45 12.97 -9.43
N GLY A 18 10.68 11.88 -9.28
CA GLY A 18 10.25 11.40 -7.97
C GLY A 18 11.41 11.05 -7.04
N ILE A 19 12.43 10.36 -7.56
CA ILE A 19 13.67 10.04 -6.80
C ILE A 19 14.44 11.32 -6.46
N PHE A 20 14.59 12.23 -7.42
CA PHE A 20 15.25 13.51 -7.20
C PHE A 20 14.54 14.34 -6.12
N ALA A 21 13.21 14.46 -6.20
CA ALA A 21 12.40 15.18 -5.22
C ALA A 21 12.47 14.56 -3.82
N LEU A 22 12.60 13.23 -3.73
CA LEU A 22 12.83 12.53 -2.45
C LEU A 22 14.18 12.89 -1.84
N ASN A 23 15.26 12.86 -2.64
CA ASN A 23 16.62 13.14 -2.17
C ASN A 23 16.81 14.61 -1.77
N GLU A 24 16.29 15.53 -2.60
CA GLU A 24 16.39 16.98 -2.39
C GLU A 24 15.28 17.54 -1.48
N ARG A 25 14.41 16.67 -0.94
CA ARG A 25 13.30 17.04 -0.04
C ARG A 25 12.38 18.12 -0.60
N ILE A 26 12.04 18.02 -1.88
CA ILE A 26 11.22 19.01 -2.59
C ILE A 26 9.74 18.83 -2.25
N GLU A 27 9.16 19.84 -1.60
CA GLU A 27 7.73 19.89 -1.32
C GLU A 27 6.91 20.40 -2.52
N PRO A 28 5.68 19.90 -2.73
CA PRO A 28 5.01 18.82 -2.00
C PRO A 28 5.36 17.40 -2.51
N PHE A 29 6.24 17.29 -3.51
CA PHE A 29 6.47 16.05 -4.26
C PHE A 29 7.06 14.92 -3.42
N ILE A 30 7.86 15.23 -2.40
CA ILE A 30 8.42 14.22 -1.49
C ILE A 30 7.33 13.37 -0.79
N TYR A 31 6.15 13.94 -0.50
CA TYR A 31 5.04 13.21 0.12
C TYR A 31 4.31 12.28 -0.86
N HIS A 32 4.51 12.49 -2.15
CA HIS A 32 3.87 11.73 -3.21
C HIS A 32 4.80 10.72 -3.88
N PHE A 33 6.01 10.50 -3.33
CA PHE A 33 7.00 9.58 -3.87
C PHE A 33 6.39 8.21 -4.22
N TYR A 34 5.66 7.59 -3.27
CA TYR A 34 5.03 6.28 -3.49
C TYR A 34 4.10 6.26 -4.73
N SER A 35 3.22 7.26 -4.83
CA SER A 35 2.27 7.37 -5.94
C SER A 35 2.97 7.69 -7.27
N ILE A 36 3.97 8.58 -7.24
CA ILE A 36 4.78 8.92 -8.42
C ILE A 36 5.50 7.67 -8.94
N SER A 37 6.11 6.88 -8.05
CA SER A 37 6.84 5.67 -8.42
C SER A 37 5.93 4.61 -9.05
N TRP A 38 4.76 4.36 -8.46
CA TRP A 38 3.81 3.40 -9.02
C TRP A 38 3.21 3.83 -10.36
N TRP A 39 2.75 5.07 -10.47
CA TRP A 39 2.11 5.54 -11.70
C TRP A 39 3.12 5.64 -12.84
N SER A 40 4.34 6.11 -12.58
CA SER A 40 5.41 6.06 -13.59
C SER A 40 5.73 4.62 -14.01
N TYR A 41 5.81 3.67 -13.07
CA TYR A 41 6.02 2.26 -13.41
C TYR A 41 4.91 1.67 -14.28
N ILE A 42 3.64 1.87 -13.92
CA ILE A 42 2.48 1.39 -14.69
C ILE A 42 2.49 1.97 -16.10
N PHE A 43 2.74 3.29 -16.21
CA PHE A 43 2.78 3.99 -17.49
C PHE A 43 3.92 3.53 -18.37
N PHE A 44 5.10 3.34 -17.78
CA PHE A 44 6.25 2.81 -18.47
C PHE A 44 5.96 1.40 -18.99
N LEU A 45 5.53 0.47 -18.13
CA LEU A 45 5.37 -0.93 -18.53
C LEU A 45 4.24 -1.11 -19.55
N ASP A 46 3.11 -0.41 -19.39
CA ASP A 46 2.02 -0.48 -20.38
C ASP A 46 2.45 0.12 -21.73
N ALA A 47 3.25 1.19 -21.72
CA ALA A 47 3.86 1.72 -22.94
C ALA A 47 4.79 0.71 -23.61
N ILE A 48 5.66 0.03 -22.86
CA ILE A 48 6.53 -1.03 -23.38
C ILE A 48 5.70 -2.15 -24.02
N LEU A 49 4.65 -2.62 -23.33
CA LEU A 49 3.79 -3.69 -23.80
C LEU A 49 2.95 -3.29 -25.03
N SER A 50 2.67 -1.99 -25.19
CA SER A 50 1.92 -1.47 -26.34
C SER A 50 2.73 -1.50 -27.65
N PHE A 51 4.07 -1.53 -27.62
CA PHE A 51 4.88 -1.51 -28.85
C PHE A 51 4.58 -2.69 -29.78
N LYS A 52 4.39 -3.90 -29.22
CA LYS A 52 4.13 -5.11 -30.02
C LYS A 52 2.69 -5.20 -30.55
N ARG A 53 1.70 -4.70 -29.80
CA ARG A 53 0.26 -4.88 -30.10
C ARG A 53 -0.45 -3.62 -30.59
N GLY A 54 0.19 -2.46 -30.51
CA GLY A 54 -0.40 -1.16 -30.85
C GLY A 54 -1.50 -0.69 -29.91
N LYS A 55 -1.74 -1.37 -28.78
CA LYS A 55 -2.80 -1.07 -27.81
C LYS A 55 -2.27 -1.10 -26.38
N PHE A 56 -2.72 -0.14 -25.58
CA PHE A 56 -2.50 -0.09 -24.13
C PHE A 56 -3.48 -1.02 -23.42
N LEU A 57 -2.98 -1.79 -22.46
CA LEU A 57 -3.78 -2.73 -21.67
C LEU A 57 -4.53 -2.00 -20.55
N VAL A 58 -3.89 -1.03 -19.91
CA VAL A 58 -4.40 -0.29 -18.73
C VAL A 58 -4.74 1.16 -19.10
N ILE A 59 -3.86 1.84 -19.84
CA ILE A 59 -3.94 3.26 -20.17
C ILE A 59 -4.84 3.46 -21.39
N ASN A 60 -6.12 3.27 -21.14
CA ASN A 60 -7.18 3.45 -22.12
C ASN A 60 -8.38 4.14 -21.44
N LYS A 61 -9.48 4.30 -22.20
CA LYS A 61 -10.70 4.98 -21.72
C LYS A 61 -11.32 4.40 -20.44
N ARG A 62 -10.96 3.16 -20.05
CA ARG A 62 -11.45 2.52 -18.82
C ARG A 62 -10.61 2.84 -17.58
N LEU A 63 -9.47 3.53 -17.72
CA LEU A 63 -8.55 3.80 -16.62
C LEU A 63 -9.22 4.44 -15.39
N PRO A 64 -10.08 5.47 -15.51
CA PRO A 64 -10.72 6.06 -14.33
C PRO A 64 -11.59 5.05 -13.56
N TYR A 65 -12.29 4.16 -14.27
CA TYR A 65 -13.08 3.10 -13.65
C TYR A 65 -12.17 2.06 -12.99
N LEU A 66 -11.08 1.68 -13.64
CA LEU A 66 -10.12 0.74 -13.09
C LEU A 66 -9.44 1.30 -11.83
N VAL A 67 -9.11 2.59 -11.80
CA VAL A 67 -8.59 3.29 -10.60
C VAL A 67 -9.58 3.20 -9.45
N LEU A 68 -10.84 3.58 -9.69
CA LEU A 68 -11.89 3.53 -8.66
C LEU A 68 -12.10 2.10 -8.14
N ILE A 69 -12.11 1.13 -9.05
CA ILE A 69 -12.35 -0.27 -8.71
C ILE A 69 -11.16 -0.89 -7.99
N SER A 70 -9.94 -0.57 -8.40
CA SER A 70 -8.71 -0.93 -7.68
C SER A 70 -8.70 -0.34 -6.28
N CYS A 71 -9.15 0.91 -6.14
CA CYS A 71 -9.30 1.55 -4.83
C CYS A 71 -10.33 0.82 -3.97
N ALA A 72 -11.51 0.51 -4.51
CA ALA A 72 -12.56 -0.21 -3.80
C ALA A 72 -12.12 -1.64 -3.41
N PHE A 73 -11.37 -2.31 -4.28
CA PHE A 73 -10.76 -3.61 -4.00
C PHE A 73 -9.81 -3.54 -2.81
N TRP A 74 -8.86 -2.60 -2.79
CA TRP A 74 -7.98 -2.42 -1.63
C TRP A 74 -8.75 -2.03 -0.37
N CYS A 75 -9.79 -1.20 -0.49
CA CYS A 75 -10.65 -0.82 0.63
C CYS A 75 -11.31 -2.03 1.32
N MET A 76 -11.54 -3.14 0.62
CA MET A 76 -12.01 -4.38 1.26
C MET A 76 -10.98 -4.91 2.27
N PHE A 77 -9.69 -4.88 1.93
CA PHE A 77 -8.61 -5.29 2.82
C PHE A 77 -8.41 -4.30 3.96
N GLU A 78 -8.62 -2.99 3.73
CA GLU A 78 -8.64 -1.99 4.81
C GLU A 78 -9.75 -2.28 5.83
N LEU A 79 -10.95 -2.63 5.36
CA LEU A 79 -12.07 -3.01 6.24
C LEU A 79 -11.76 -4.28 7.05
N ILE A 80 -11.14 -5.28 6.42
CA ILE A 80 -10.66 -6.48 7.11
C ILE A 80 -9.57 -6.11 8.14
N ASN A 81 -8.67 -5.19 7.79
CA ASN A 81 -7.57 -4.75 8.65
C ASN A 81 -8.05 -4.05 9.92
N LEU A 82 -9.25 -3.46 9.94
CA LEU A 82 -9.85 -2.94 11.18
C LEU A 82 -9.91 -4.02 12.27
N ARG A 83 -10.15 -5.29 11.87
CA ARG A 83 -10.15 -6.43 12.77
C ARG A 83 -8.77 -7.04 12.96
N LEU A 84 -7.97 -7.14 11.89
CA LEU A 84 -6.67 -7.80 11.95
C LEU A 84 -5.61 -6.96 12.67
N GLY A 85 -5.64 -5.63 12.51
CA GLY A 85 -4.61 -4.71 12.98
C GLY A 85 -3.22 -5.10 12.49
N ASN A 86 -3.08 -5.44 11.20
CA ASN A 86 -1.84 -5.90 10.60
C ASN A 86 -0.99 -4.75 10.05
N TRP A 87 -1.60 -3.61 9.71
CA TRP A 87 -0.89 -2.39 9.34
C TRP A 87 -1.62 -1.13 9.82
N PHE A 88 -0.88 -0.03 9.85
CA PHE A 88 -1.38 1.32 10.14
C PHE A 88 -0.60 2.36 9.33
N TYR A 89 -1.17 3.54 9.11
CA TYR A 89 -0.57 4.62 8.32
C TYR A 89 0.05 5.71 9.20
N ILE A 90 1.21 6.22 8.79
CA ILE A 90 1.92 7.32 9.45
C ILE A 90 2.18 8.47 8.49
N ASN A 91 2.35 9.67 9.06
CA ASN A 91 2.70 10.90 8.35
C ASN A 91 1.77 11.23 7.17
N LEU A 92 0.47 10.96 7.29
CA LEU A 92 -0.47 11.32 6.23
C LEU A 92 -0.71 12.84 6.19
N PRO A 93 -1.05 13.43 5.03
CA PRO A 93 -1.40 14.85 4.96
C PRO A 93 -2.46 15.23 6.00
N ASP A 94 -2.33 16.38 6.66
CA ASP A 94 -3.29 16.80 7.72
C ASP A 94 -4.67 17.19 7.18
N ARG A 95 -4.75 17.63 5.92
CA ARG A 95 -6.04 17.92 5.26
C ARG A 95 -6.70 16.64 4.76
N ARG A 96 -7.93 16.38 5.23
CA ARG A 96 -8.72 15.17 4.88
C ARG A 96 -8.92 15.00 3.37
N SER A 97 -9.22 16.07 2.64
CA SER A 97 -9.41 16.00 1.19
C SER A 97 -8.15 15.50 0.46
N TYR A 98 -6.97 15.92 0.90
CA TYR A 98 -5.70 15.45 0.33
C TYR A 98 -5.42 14.00 0.67
N ARG A 99 -5.77 13.54 1.89
CA ARG A 99 -5.69 12.11 2.23
C ARG A 99 -6.60 11.26 1.35
N TYR A 100 -7.85 11.66 1.17
CA TYR A 100 -8.82 10.88 0.40
C TYR A 100 -8.41 10.78 -1.07
N LEU A 101 -7.92 11.88 -1.64
CA LEU A 101 -7.35 11.86 -2.98
C LEU A 101 -6.08 10.99 -3.04
N GLY A 102 -5.22 11.08 -2.02
CA GLY A 102 -4.05 10.24 -1.87
C GLY A 102 -4.38 8.75 -1.83
N TYR A 103 -5.41 8.35 -1.06
CA TYR A 103 -5.91 6.98 -1.00
C TYR A 103 -6.40 6.51 -2.37
N LEU A 104 -7.22 7.32 -3.06
CA LEU A 104 -7.71 6.98 -4.40
C LEU A 104 -6.56 6.77 -5.39
N ILE A 105 -5.56 7.65 -5.37
CA ILE A 105 -4.41 7.60 -6.27
C ILE A 105 -3.50 6.42 -5.93
N ALA A 106 -3.24 6.15 -4.66
CA ALA A 106 -2.34 5.07 -4.22
C ALA A 106 -3.01 3.69 -4.34
N PHE A 107 -4.25 3.54 -3.87
CA PHE A 107 -4.99 2.28 -3.97
C PHE A 107 -5.46 1.99 -5.40
N GLY A 108 -5.55 3.04 -6.22
CA GLY A 108 -5.79 2.94 -7.65
C GLY A 108 -4.69 2.22 -8.44
N THR A 109 -3.49 2.05 -7.86
CA THR A 109 -2.35 1.40 -8.56
C THR A 109 -2.31 -0.11 -8.37
N VAL A 110 -3.01 -0.64 -7.37
CA VAL A 110 -2.91 -2.05 -6.93
C VAL A 110 -3.20 -3.03 -8.06
N ILE A 111 -4.41 -3.00 -8.62
CA ILE A 111 -4.80 -3.89 -9.71
C ILE A 111 -4.00 -3.58 -10.99
N PRO A 112 -3.90 -2.32 -11.46
CA PRO A 112 -3.12 -2.00 -12.65
C PRO A 112 -1.68 -2.47 -12.60
N GLY A 113 -1.00 -2.27 -11.46
CA GLY A 113 0.39 -2.65 -11.24
C GLY A 113 0.57 -4.16 -11.34
N ILE A 114 -0.21 -4.92 -10.57
CA ILE A 114 -0.13 -6.39 -10.59
C ILE A 114 -0.45 -6.95 -11.98
N TYR A 115 -1.53 -6.46 -12.60
CA TYR A 115 -1.97 -6.96 -13.90
C TYR A 115 -0.93 -6.70 -14.99
N ILE A 116 -0.40 -5.47 -15.09
CA ILE A 116 0.56 -5.12 -16.15
C ILE A 116 1.90 -5.85 -15.98
N THR A 117 2.33 -6.07 -14.74
CA THR A 117 3.54 -6.85 -14.44
C THR A 117 3.36 -8.33 -14.77
N ALA A 118 2.24 -8.93 -14.36
CA ALA A 118 1.93 -10.32 -14.71
C ALA A 118 1.83 -10.52 -16.22
N GLU A 119 1.18 -9.60 -16.96
CA GLU A 119 1.13 -9.63 -18.42
C GLU A 119 2.50 -9.49 -19.08
N ALA A 120 3.38 -8.64 -18.54
CA ALA A 120 4.74 -8.54 -19.03
C ALA A 120 5.48 -9.87 -18.87
N ILE A 121 5.44 -10.46 -17.68
CA ILE A 121 6.09 -11.74 -17.38
C ILE A 121 5.51 -12.87 -18.22
N HIS A 122 4.19 -12.94 -18.38
CA HIS A 122 3.52 -13.96 -19.19
C HIS A 122 4.02 -13.95 -20.64
N ARG A 123 4.30 -12.77 -21.20
CA ARG A 123 4.87 -12.67 -22.57
C ARG A 123 6.31 -13.17 -22.69
N PHE A 124 7.06 -13.21 -21.58
CA PHE A 124 8.41 -13.79 -21.55
C PHE A 124 8.38 -15.29 -21.26
N VAL A 125 7.55 -15.71 -20.32
CA VAL A 125 7.41 -17.11 -19.90
C VAL A 125 6.70 -17.95 -20.98
N GLY A 126 5.69 -17.38 -21.63
CA GLY A 126 4.87 -18.08 -22.62
C GLY A 126 3.92 -19.11 -21.99
N ASP A 127 3.27 -19.88 -22.86
CA ASP A 127 2.41 -20.99 -22.44
C ASP A 127 3.27 -22.18 -21.98
N ILE A 128 3.12 -22.56 -20.71
CA ILE A 128 3.76 -23.76 -20.16
C ILE A 128 2.71 -24.88 -20.12
N PRO A 129 2.85 -25.94 -20.94
CA PRO A 129 1.92 -27.06 -20.92
C PRO A 129 2.13 -27.91 -19.66
N ILE A 130 1.02 -28.28 -19.04
CA ILE A 130 0.98 -29.24 -17.92
C ILE A 130 -0.11 -30.29 -18.20
N ARG A 131 -0.10 -31.40 -17.45
CA ARG A 131 -1.17 -32.39 -17.55
C ARG A 131 -2.50 -31.74 -17.15
N PRO A 132 -3.56 -31.80 -17.98
CA PRO A 132 -4.86 -31.26 -17.64
C PRO A 132 -5.40 -31.82 -16.34
N LEU A 133 -5.90 -30.95 -15.47
CA LEU A 133 -6.50 -31.30 -14.19
C LEU A 133 -7.95 -30.79 -14.16
N SER A 134 -8.92 -31.71 -14.05
CA SER A 134 -10.32 -31.32 -13.92
C SER A 134 -10.70 -31.05 -12.48
N LEU A 135 -11.24 -29.86 -12.22
CA LEU A 135 -11.71 -29.44 -10.91
C LEU A 135 -13.24 -29.25 -10.86
N ARG A 136 -13.98 -29.63 -11.92
CA ARG A 136 -15.45 -29.43 -12.02
C ARG A 136 -16.22 -29.92 -10.81
N GLY A 137 -15.86 -31.10 -10.29
CA GLY A 137 -16.52 -31.69 -9.11
C GLY A 137 -16.27 -30.94 -7.80
N HIS A 138 -15.25 -30.08 -7.74
CA HIS A 138 -14.80 -29.40 -6.53
C HIS A 138 -15.15 -27.91 -6.50
N VAL A 139 -15.74 -27.37 -7.57
CA VAL A 139 -16.03 -25.93 -7.73
C VAL A 139 -16.88 -25.38 -6.57
N SER A 140 -17.91 -26.10 -6.13
CA SER A 140 -18.75 -25.66 -5.01
C SER A 140 -17.99 -25.66 -3.68
N PHE A 141 -17.13 -26.66 -3.45
CA PHE A 141 -16.29 -26.72 -2.26
C PHE A 141 -15.27 -25.57 -2.23
N LEU A 142 -14.60 -25.28 -3.35
CA LEU A 142 -13.68 -24.15 -3.49
C LEU A 142 -14.39 -22.82 -3.19
N PHE A 143 -15.57 -22.61 -3.77
CA PHE A 143 -16.31 -21.37 -3.51
C PHE A 143 -16.61 -21.17 -2.02
N ILE A 144 -17.05 -22.22 -1.32
CA ILE A 144 -17.33 -22.18 0.12
C ILE A 144 -16.05 -21.99 0.93
N SER A 145 -14.94 -22.61 0.53
CA SER A 145 -13.67 -22.54 1.28
C SER A 145 -13.13 -21.12 1.37
N GLY A 146 -13.36 -20.27 0.35
CA GLY A 146 -13.02 -18.85 0.42
C GLY A 146 -13.79 -18.08 1.50
N PHE A 147 -15.10 -18.31 1.63
CA PHE A 147 -15.87 -17.69 2.72
C PHE A 147 -15.45 -18.21 4.09
N VAL A 148 -15.19 -19.51 4.21
CA VAL A 148 -14.66 -20.11 5.44
C VAL A 148 -13.31 -19.48 5.80
N ALA A 149 -12.42 -19.30 4.83
CA ALA A 149 -11.13 -18.65 5.04
C ALA A 149 -11.27 -17.22 5.58
N LEU A 150 -12.20 -16.43 5.04
CA LEU A 150 -12.49 -15.09 5.54
C LEU A 150 -13.03 -15.11 6.97
N VAL A 151 -14.01 -15.97 7.27
CA VAL A 151 -14.57 -16.09 8.63
C VAL A 151 -13.49 -16.47 9.63
N LEU A 152 -12.64 -17.44 9.29
CA LEU A 152 -11.53 -17.89 10.14
C LEU A 152 -10.51 -16.77 10.37
N ALA A 153 -10.17 -16.00 9.34
CA ALA A 153 -9.27 -14.85 9.46
C ALA A 153 -9.82 -13.79 10.45
N LEU A 154 -11.12 -13.53 10.43
CA LEU A 154 -11.77 -12.54 11.28
C LEU A 154 -12.03 -13.04 12.72
N ALA A 155 -12.32 -14.34 12.86
CA ALA A 155 -12.57 -14.99 14.15
C ALA A 155 -11.28 -15.13 14.96
N LEU A 156 -10.18 -15.52 14.31
CA LEU A 156 -8.88 -15.79 14.94
C LEU A 156 -7.76 -14.92 14.32
N PRO A 157 -7.87 -13.58 14.35
CA PRO A 157 -7.00 -12.67 13.60
C PRO A 157 -5.54 -12.74 14.06
N ARG A 158 -5.25 -13.20 15.27
CA ARG A 158 -3.88 -13.37 15.74
C ARG A 158 -3.13 -14.47 14.99
N TYR A 159 -3.81 -15.53 14.58
CA TYR A 159 -3.19 -16.75 14.04
C TYR A 159 -3.55 -16.99 12.57
N LEU A 160 -4.81 -16.75 12.20
CA LEU A 160 -5.36 -17.06 10.89
C LEU A 160 -5.48 -15.84 9.97
N PHE A 161 -4.85 -14.71 10.32
CA PHE A 161 -4.76 -13.57 9.41
C PHE A 161 -4.17 -13.90 8.02
N PRO A 162 -3.27 -14.89 7.83
CA PRO A 162 -2.79 -15.20 6.48
C PRO A 162 -3.91 -15.58 5.51
N LEU A 163 -5.02 -16.12 6.03
CA LEU A 163 -6.20 -16.47 5.23
C LEU A 163 -6.85 -15.25 4.57
N ALA A 164 -6.68 -14.05 5.13
CA ALA A 164 -7.17 -12.81 4.52
C ALA A 164 -6.48 -12.43 3.21
N TRP A 165 -5.37 -13.11 2.85
CA TRP A 165 -4.63 -12.89 1.60
C TRP A 165 -4.86 -14.00 0.56
N VAL A 166 -5.71 -14.99 0.88
CA VAL A 166 -6.07 -16.09 -0.04
C VAL A 166 -7.57 -16.33 -0.16
N PHE A 167 -8.40 -15.72 0.70
CA PHE A 167 -9.84 -16.01 0.79
C PHE A 167 -10.57 -15.70 -0.51
N LEU A 168 -10.13 -14.67 -1.24
CA LEU A 168 -10.85 -14.17 -2.40
C LEU A 168 -10.47 -14.94 -3.66
N ILE A 169 -9.32 -15.64 -3.65
CA ILE A 169 -8.84 -16.48 -4.77
C ILE A 169 -9.93 -17.47 -5.21
N PRO A 170 -10.38 -18.43 -4.37
CA PRO A 170 -11.33 -19.43 -4.85
C PRO A 170 -12.72 -18.84 -5.10
N ILE A 171 -13.10 -17.73 -4.46
CA ILE A 171 -14.39 -17.06 -4.69
C ILE A 171 -14.44 -16.50 -6.11
N LEU A 172 -13.47 -15.65 -6.46
CA LEU A 172 -13.43 -14.99 -7.76
C LEU A 172 -13.09 -15.97 -8.88
N ASP A 173 -12.23 -16.94 -8.61
CA ASP A 173 -11.85 -17.93 -9.62
C ASP A 173 -13.06 -18.78 -10.03
N VAL A 174 -13.88 -19.22 -9.07
CA VAL A 174 -15.13 -19.95 -9.36
C VAL A 174 -16.15 -19.07 -10.09
N ILE A 175 -16.32 -17.81 -9.69
CA ILE A 175 -17.23 -16.88 -10.37
C ILE A 175 -16.81 -16.69 -11.84
N ASN A 176 -15.53 -16.43 -12.07
CA ASN A 176 -14.98 -16.25 -13.41
C ASN A 176 -15.07 -17.54 -14.24
N TYR A 177 -14.74 -18.69 -13.64
CA TYR A 177 -14.87 -20.00 -14.28
C TYR A 177 -16.30 -20.27 -14.77
N ARG A 178 -17.30 -20.07 -13.90
CA ARG A 178 -18.71 -20.27 -14.24
C ARG A 178 -19.21 -19.27 -15.30
N ALA A 179 -18.66 -18.06 -15.32
CA ALA A 179 -18.97 -17.04 -16.33
C ALA A 179 -18.23 -17.25 -17.66
N GLY A 180 -17.31 -18.21 -17.75
CA GLY A 180 -16.47 -18.43 -18.93
C GLY A 180 -15.36 -17.38 -19.12
N HIS A 181 -15.04 -16.62 -18.08
CA HIS A 181 -13.94 -15.67 -18.06
C HIS A 181 -12.60 -16.37 -17.77
N PRO A 182 -11.45 -15.69 -17.99
CA PRO A 182 -10.15 -16.21 -17.55
C PRO A 182 -10.16 -16.57 -16.05
N SER A 183 -9.67 -17.77 -15.73
CA SER A 183 -9.65 -18.36 -14.38
C SER A 183 -8.56 -19.44 -14.29
N ILE A 184 -8.00 -19.61 -13.11
CA ILE A 184 -7.02 -20.64 -12.76
C ILE A 184 -7.62 -22.02 -13.02
N ILE A 185 -8.87 -22.27 -12.60
CA ILE A 185 -9.55 -23.55 -12.89
C ILE A 185 -9.58 -23.83 -14.41
N ALA A 186 -9.95 -22.85 -15.23
CA ALA A 186 -10.01 -23.06 -16.68
C ALA A 186 -8.62 -23.31 -17.30
N ASP A 187 -7.58 -22.65 -16.77
CA ASP A 187 -6.20 -22.83 -17.21
C ASP A 187 -5.67 -24.22 -16.84
N LEU A 188 -5.93 -24.69 -15.62
CA LEU A 188 -5.61 -26.06 -15.18
C LEU A 188 -6.34 -27.12 -16.00
N GLU A 189 -7.62 -26.91 -16.33
CA GLU A 189 -8.40 -27.82 -17.18
C GLU A 189 -7.89 -27.89 -18.62
N LYS A 190 -7.30 -26.80 -19.12
CA LYS A 190 -6.69 -26.73 -20.45
C LYS A 190 -5.22 -27.14 -20.46
N GLY A 191 -4.66 -27.47 -19.28
CA GLY A 191 -3.25 -27.82 -19.14
C GLY A 191 -2.29 -26.65 -19.39
N ARG A 192 -2.64 -25.43 -18.95
CA ARG A 192 -1.83 -24.22 -19.15
C ARG A 192 -1.40 -23.64 -17.80
N ALA A 193 -0.10 -23.61 -17.55
CA ALA A 193 0.47 -23.06 -16.31
C ALA A 193 1.13 -21.68 -16.50
N GLY A 194 1.28 -21.21 -17.74
CA GLY A 194 1.96 -19.96 -18.06
C GLY A 194 1.39 -18.75 -17.30
N GLY A 195 0.07 -18.55 -17.36
CA GLY A 195 -0.62 -17.47 -16.65
C GLY A 195 -0.51 -17.58 -15.12
N ILE A 196 -0.54 -18.80 -14.58
CA ILE A 196 -0.41 -19.06 -13.13
C ILE A 196 0.99 -18.64 -12.65
N ILE A 197 2.04 -19.09 -13.36
CA ILE A 197 3.44 -18.75 -13.04
C ILE A 197 3.67 -17.24 -13.19
N ALA A 198 3.15 -16.64 -14.26
CA ALA A 198 3.26 -15.20 -14.48
C ALA A 198 2.55 -14.38 -13.38
N THR A 199 1.42 -14.86 -12.86
CA THR A 199 0.71 -14.23 -11.75
C THR A 199 1.52 -14.28 -10.46
N ILE A 200 2.09 -15.45 -10.12
CA ILE A 200 2.96 -15.62 -8.95
C ILE A 200 4.16 -14.68 -9.03
N LEU A 201 4.90 -14.72 -10.14
CA LEU A 201 6.08 -13.90 -10.33
C LEU A 201 5.73 -12.40 -10.40
N GLY A 202 4.60 -12.06 -11.01
CA GLY A 202 4.08 -10.69 -11.05
C GLY A 202 3.78 -10.17 -9.65
N GLY A 203 3.12 -10.99 -8.83
CA GLY A 203 2.90 -10.70 -7.41
C GLY A 203 4.19 -10.47 -6.65
N MET A 204 5.18 -11.36 -6.80
CA MET A 204 6.48 -11.23 -6.12
C MET A 204 7.24 -9.96 -6.53
N VAL A 205 7.29 -9.64 -7.83
CA VAL A 205 7.92 -8.42 -8.35
C VAL A 205 7.18 -7.18 -7.81
N CYS A 206 5.86 -7.16 -7.91
CA CYS A 206 5.05 -6.06 -7.38
C CYS A 206 5.25 -5.91 -5.87
N GLY A 207 5.28 -7.01 -5.11
CA GLY A 207 5.55 -7.00 -3.68
C GLY A 207 6.92 -6.43 -3.32
N PHE A 208 7.95 -6.77 -4.08
CA PHE A 208 9.27 -6.17 -3.91
C PHE A 208 9.26 -4.66 -4.15
N LEU A 209 8.65 -4.20 -5.25
CA LEU A 209 8.54 -2.78 -5.58
C LEU A 209 7.68 -2.02 -4.56
N TRP A 210 6.55 -2.63 -4.15
CA TRP A 210 5.62 -2.13 -3.14
C TRP A 210 6.34 -1.81 -1.84
N GLU A 211 7.12 -2.76 -1.33
CA GLU A 211 7.89 -2.58 -0.10
C GLU A 211 9.06 -1.62 -0.25
N SER A 212 9.75 -1.67 -1.39
CA SER A 212 10.87 -0.76 -1.68
C SER A 212 10.42 0.70 -1.67
N TRP A 213 9.32 1.03 -2.36
CA TRP A 213 8.83 2.40 -2.43
C TRP A 213 8.15 2.85 -1.15
N ASN A 214 7.45 1.95 -0.45
CA ASN A 214 6.88 2.25 0.86
C ASN A 214 7.96 2.58 1.89
N TYR A 215 9.09 1.85 1.88
CA TYR A 215 10.18 2.08 2.82
C TYR A 215 10.69 3.52 2.80
N TRP A 216 10.91 4.07 1.60
CA TRP A 216 11.43 5.41 1.38
C TRP A 216 10.39 6.52 1.50
N ALA A 217 9.11 6.20 1.31
CA ALA A 217 8.04 7.19 1.43
C ALA A 217 7.95 7.77 2.85
N ILE A 218 7.65 9.07 2.93
CA ILE A 218 7.34 9.74 4.21
C ILE A 218 5.97 9.28 4.71
N SER A 219 4.94 9.44 3.86
CA SER A 219 3.59 8.93 4.08
C SER A 219 3.56 7.47 3.67
N LYS A 220 3.46 6.58 4.66
CA LYS A 220 3.59 5.14 4.46
C LYS A 220 2.77 4.34 5.44
N TRP A 221 2.61 3.04 5.18
CA TRP A 221 2.11 2.11 6.19
C TRP A 221 3.27 1.39 6.88
N VAL A 222 2.98 0.94 8.11
CA VAL A 222 3.88 0.15 8.94
C VAL A 222 3.19 -1.13 9.38
N TYR A 223 3.89 -2.26 9.22
CA TYR A 223 3.36 -3.57 9.56
C TYR A 223 3.50 -3.91 11.05
N THR A 224 2.41 -4.43 11.60
CA THR A 224 2.23 -4.95 12.97
C THR A 224 1.76 -6.40 12.95
N VAL A 225 2.23 -7.17 11.97
CA VAL A 225 1.87 -8.59 11.78
C VAL A 225 2.30 -9.42 13.00
N PRO A 226 1.42 -10.28 13.55
CA PRO A 226 1.77 -11.15 14.68
C PRO A 226 2.96 -12.06 14.39
N PHE A 227 3.77 -12.37 15.41
CA PHE A 227 4.88 -13.34 15.39
C PHE A 227 6.10 -13.00 14.52
N PHE A 228 5.99 -12.07 13.56
CA PHE A 228 7.01 -11.83 12.54
C PHE A 228 7.73 -10.48 12.69
N GLU A 229 8.22 -10.16 13.88
CA GLU A 229 8.79 -8.83 14.14
C GLU A 229 10.33 -8.76 14.02
N GLY A 230 11.01 -9.90 13.88
CA GLY A 230 12.49 -9.99 13.92
C GLY A 230 13.18 -9.79 12.56
N ALA A 231 12.87 -10.63 11.57
CA ALA A 231 13.50 -10.61 10.25
C ALA A 231 12.61 -9.89 9.23
N LYS A 232 12.94 -8.62 8.94
CA LYS A 232 12.24 -7.78 7.97
C LYS A 232 13.18 -7.39 6.83
N LEU A 233 12.67 -7.45 5.61
CA LEU A 233 13.24 -6.75 4.46
C LEU A 233 12.34 -5.53 4.24
N PHE A 234 12.92 -4.33 4.27
CA PHE A 234 12.15 -3.09 4.37
C PHE A 234 11.22 -3.08 5.60
N GLU A 235 9.92 -2.82 5.45
CA GLU A 235 8.95 -2.84 6.56
C GLU A 235 8.30 -4.23 6.75
N MET A 236 8.37 -5.11 5.73
CA MET A 236 7.67 -6.39 5.69
C MET A 236 8.56 -7.56 6.18
N PRO A 237 7.97 -8.54 6.89
CA PRO A 237 8.65 -9.79 7.16
C PRO A 237 8.90 -10.60 5.89
N LEU A 238 9.99 -11.38 5.83
CA LEU A 238 10.34 -12.18 4.65
C LEU A 238 9.22 -13.12 4.20
N LEU A 239 8.55 -13.80 5.13
CA LEU A 239 7.39 -14.65 4.83
C LEU A 239 6.18 -13.87 4.31
N GLY A 240 6.10 -12.57 4.62
CA GLY A 240 5.10 -11.68 4.06
C GLY A 240 5.18 -11.58 2.53
N TYR A 241 6.38 -11.71 1.95
CA TYR A 241 6.54 -11.65 0.49
C TYR A 241 5.84 -12.80 -0.24
N ALA A 242 5.69 -13.96 0.40
CA ALA A 242 4.88 -15.04 -0.15
C ALA A 242 3.40 -14.64 -0.25
N GLY A 243 2.92 -13.78 0.64
CA GLY A 243 1.57 -13.22 0.59
C GLY A 243 1.30 -12.46 -0.71
N PHE A 244 2.30 -11.74 -1.26
CA PHE A 244 2.13 -11.02 -2.53
C PHE A 244 1.92 -11.95 -3.73
N ALA A 245 2.53 -13.14 -3.73
CA ALA A 245 2.30 -14.15 -4.78
C ALA A 245 0.83 -14.60 -4.81
N PHE A 246 0.22 -14.78 -3.64
CA PHE A 246 -1.18 -15.17 -3.53
C PHE A 246 -2.14 -14.01 -3.78
N PHE A 247 -1.85 -12.85 -3.21
CA PHE A 247 -2.64 -11.62 -3.41
C PHE A 247 -2.75 -11.24 -4.89
N ALA A 248 -1.74 -11.55 -5.70
CA ALA A 248 -1.81 -11.31 -7.14
C ALA A 248 -2.95 -12.08 -7.83
N PHE A 249 -3.27 -13.30 -7.39
CA PHE A 249 -4.42 -14.04 -7.91
C PHE A 249 -5.74 -13.37 -7.55
N GLU A 250 -5.86 -12.79 -6.34
CA GLU A 250 -7.05 -12.04 -5.94
C GLU A 250 -7.23 -10.80 -6.82
N ALA A 251 -6.16 -10.04 -7.04
CA ALA A 251 -6.18 -8.84 -7.88
C ALA A 251 -6.50 -9.15 -9.36
N ILE A 252 -5.89 -10.18 -9.94
CA ILE A 252 -6.14 -10.58 -11.34
C ILE A 252 -7.53 -11.20 -11.50
N GLY A 253 -7.95 -12.05 -10.56
CA GLY A 253 -9.31 -12.58 -10.53
C GLY A 253 -10.35 -11.46 -10.46
N PHE A 254 -10.08 -10.42 -9.66
CA PHE A 254 -10.95 -9.25 -9.55
C PHE A 254 -10.97 -8.44 -10.84
N PHE A 255 -9.80 -8.25 -11.46
CA PHE A 255 -9.67 -7.59 -12.76
C PHE A 255 -10.53 -8.28 -13.84
N HIS A 256 -10.45 -9.60 -13.97
CA HIS A 256 -11.25 -10.35 -14.94
C HIS A 256 -12.74 -10.32 -14.62
N PHE A 257 -13.10 -10.44 -13.34
CA PHE A 257 -14.49 -10.30 -12.89
C PHE A 257 -15.07 -8.94 -13.30
N PHE A 258 -14.30 -7.86 -13.11
CA PHE A 258 -14.71 -6.51 -13.46
C PHE A 258 -14.74 -6.26 -14.99
N ASN A 259 -13.66 -6.60 -15.70
CA ASN A 259 -13.48 -6.23 -17.10
C ASN A 259 -14.32 -7.09 -18.08
N GLU A 260 -14.53 -8.37 -17.75
CA GLU A 260 -15.33 -9.30 -18.54
C GLU A 260 -16.78 -9.41 -18.03
N GLY A 261 -17.03 -9.01 -16.78
CA GLY A 261 -18.35 -9.02 -16.15
C GLY A 261 -19.44 -8.32 -16.95
N ARG A 262 -20.50 -9.08 -17.30
CA ARG A 262 -21.72 -8.51 -17.90
C ARG A 262 -22.37 -7.48 -17.00
N LEU A 263 -22.30 -7.68 -15.67
CA LEU A 263 -22.91 -6.79 -14.70
C LEU A 263 -22.41 -5.34 -14.83
N PHE A 264 -21.10 -5.13 -15.01
CA PHE A 264 -20.56 -3.79 -15.22
C PHE A 264 -20.99 -3.20 -16.56
N ARG A 265 -21.05 -4.01 -17.62
CA ARG A 265 -21.49 -3.55 -18.95
C ARG A 265 -22.97 -3.15 -18.96
N SER A 266 -23.80 -3.86 -18.21
CA SER A 266 -25.25 -3.62 -18.13
C SER A 266 -25.63 -2.56 -17.09
N HIS A 267 -24.91 -2.46 -15.97
CA HIS A 267 -25.25 -1.60 -14.84
C HIS A 267 -24.02 -0.82 -14.32
N PRO A 268 -23.36 0.00 -15.16
CA PRO A 268 -22.12 0.69 -14.77
C PRO A 268 -22.33 1.66 -13.60
N LEU A 269 -23.47 2.37 -13.55
CA LEU A 269 -23.78 3.30 -12.48
C LEU A 269 -23.88 2.59 -11.11
N LEU A 270 -24.55 1.43 -11.06
CA LEU A 270 -24.68 0.65 -9.83
C LEU A 270 -23.30 0.24 -9.27
N ILE A 271 -22.42 -0.25 -10.15
CA ILE A 271 -21.08 -0.69 -9.75
C ILE A 271 -20.22 0.49 -9.31
N VAL A 272 -20.28 1.62 -10.03
CA VAL A 272 -19.58 2.85 -9.65
C VAL A 272 -20.08 3.35 -8.30
N SER A 273 -21.39 3.41 -8.08
CA SER A 273 -21.98 3.80 -6.80
C SER A 273 -21.55 2.87 -5.66
N ALA A 274 -21.58 1.56 -5.87
CA ALA A 274 -21.13 0.59 -4.88
C ALA A 274 -19.65 0.75 -4.54
N ALA A 275 -18.79 0.97 -5.55
CA ALA A 275 -17.37 1.21 -5.35
C ALA A 275 -17.11 2.51 -4.58
N VAL A 276 -17.80 3.60 -4.92
CA VAL A 276 -17.70 4.89 -4.20
C VAL A 276 -18.15 4.73 -2.75
N ILE A 277 -19.29 4.05 -2.49
CA ILE A 277 -19.77 3.81 -1.13
C ILE A 277 -18.74 2.99 -0.34
N CYS A 278 -18.21 1.91 -0.92
CA CYS A 278 -17.16 1.10 -0.29
C CYS A 278 -15.94 1.95 0.09
N CYS A 279 -15.43 2.76 -0.86
CA CYS A 279 -14.30 3.66 -0.60
C CYS A 279 -14.60 4.67 0.50
N LEU A 280 -15.75 5.35 0.46
CA LEU A 280 -16.10 6.35 1.47
C LEU A 280 -16.26 5.73 2.86
N CYS A 281 -16.91 4.57 2.97
CA CYS A 281 -17.02 3.83 4.22
C CYS A 281 -15.66 3.43 4.76
N ALA A 282 -14.78 2.86 3.92
CA ALA A 282 -13.44 2.46 4.33
C ALA A 282 -12.61 3.68 4.76
N PHE A 283 -12.59 4.76 3.98
CA PHE A 283 -11.84 5.97 4.31
C PHE A 283 -12.28 6.55 5.66
N LEU A 284 -13.58 6.63 5.93
CA LEU A 284 -14.07 7.13 7.22
C LEU A 284 -13.60 6.27 8.41
N LEU A 285 -13.53 4.95 8.24
CA LEU A 285 -13.08 4.03 9.29
C LEU A 285 -11.55 4.05 9.45
N MET A 286 -10.83 4.14 8.34
CA MET A 286 -9.37 4.25 8.35
C MET A 286 -8.91 5.48 9.13
N GLU A 287 -9.57 6.62 8.95
CA GLU A 287 -9.23 7.87 9.64
C GLU A 287 -9.31 7.74 11.17
N ARG A 288 -10.16 6.84 11.67
CA ARG A 288 -10.33 6.62 13.11
C ARG A 288 -9.45 5.51 13.65
N HIS A 289 -9.18 4.49 12.83
CA HIS A 289 -8.64 3.23 13.34
C HIS A 289 -7.29 2.87 12.72
N THR A 290 -6.98 3.30 11.50
CA THR A 290 -5.79 2.87 10.76
C THR A 290 -4.77 4.01 10.61
N VAL A 291 -5.20 5.26 10.56
CA VAL A 291 -4.30 6.43 10.53
C VAL A 291 -3.80 6.72 11.94
N PHE A 292 -2.49 6.67 12.13
CA PHE A 292 -1.84 6.88 13.41
C PHE A 292 -1.28 8.30 13.56
N SER A 293 -0.71 8.88 12.52
CA SER A 293 -0.12 10.21 12.59
C SER A 293 -0.26 11.02 11.31
N TYR A 294 -0.24 12.34 11.48
CA TYR A 294 -0.32 13.32 10.42
C TYR A 294 1.01 14.07 10.24
N LEU A 295 1.24 14.53 9.01
CA LEU A 295 2.37 15.38 8.68
C LEU A 295 2.26 16.70 9.47
N ALA A 296 3.29 17.00 10.27
CA ALA A 296 3.35 18.22 11.05
C ALA A 296 3.84 19.38 10.17
N THR A 297 3.00 20.39 10.02
CA THR A 297 3.39 21.64 9.38
C THR A 297 4.15 22.51 10.38
N ILE A 298 5.14 23.28 9.91
CA ILE A 298 6.05 24.04 10.78
C ILE A 298 5.29 24.97 11.71
N ASP A 299 4.23 25.64 11.22
CA ASP A 299 3.32 26.51 11.98
C ASP A 299 2.71 25.84 13.23
N LYS A 300 2.50 24.53 13.20
CA LYS A 300 1.91 23.77 14.30
C LYS A 300 2.92 23.26 15.32
N ILE A 301 4.22 23.29 15.01
CA ILE A 301 5.26 22.77 15.90
C ILE A 301 5.65 23.88 16.88
N PRO A 302 5.33 23.73 18.18
CA PRO A 302 5.46 24.83 19.16
C PRO A 302 6.91 25.09 19.56
N VAL A 303 7.79 24.09 19.40
CA VAL A 303 9.20 24.21 19.81
C VAL A 303 10.06 24.99 18.81
N ILE A 304 9.58 25.19 17.58
CA ILE A 304 10.33 25.91 16.55
C ILE A 304 10.29 27.41 16.86
N SER A 305 11.48 27.98 17.05
CA SER A 305 11.68 29.40 17.31
C SER A 305 11.16 30.29 16.17
N ASP A 306 10.74 31.51 16.50
CA ASP A 306 10.20 32.45 15.51
C ASP A 306 11.22 32.84 14.43
N SER A 307 12.51 32.90 14.78
CA SER A 307 13.60 33.13 13.84
C SER A 307 13.71 32.00 12.80
N ASN A 308 13.67 30.74 13.26
CA ASN A 308 13.68 29.58 12.39
C ASN A 308 12.40 29.47 11.56
N ARG A 309 11.24 29.76 12.16
CA ARG A 309 9.95 29.80 11.47
C ARG A 309 9.96 30.80 10.31
N ALA A 310 10.47 32.01 10.54
CA ALA A 310 10.62 33.03 9.50
C ALA A 310 11.64 32.63 8.42
N ASN A 311 12.73 31.95 8.82
CA ASN A 311 13.71 31.41 7.88
C ASN A 311 13.09 30.35 6.96
N PHE A 312 12.36 29.38 7.52
CA PHE A 312 11.69 28.33 6.77
C PHE A 312 10.61 28.88 5.84
N ALA A 313 9.81 29.84 6.31
CA ALA A 313 8.81 30.52 5.48
C ALA A 313 9.44 31.22 4.26
N ARG A 314 10.58 31.91 4.43
CA ARG A 314 11.32 32.53 3.30
C ARG A 314 11.83 31.51 2.28
N LYS A 315 12.16 30.30 2.73
CA LYS A 315 12.61 29.19 1.87
C LYS A 315 11.46 28.38 1.30
N GLY A 316 10.20 28.70 1.63
CA GLY A 316 9.03 27.96 1.19
C GLY A 316 8.87 26.58 1.85
N ILE A 317 9.56 26.32 2.96
CA ILE A 317 9.48 25.06 3.71
C ILE A 317 8.21 25.06 4.57
N GLN A 318 7.36 24.06 4.37
CA GLN A 318 6.04 23.94 4.99
C GLN A 318 5.96 22.86 6.06
N SER A 319 6.72 21.76 5.94
CA SER A 319 6.68 20.65 6.90
C SER A 319 8.05 20.33 7.52
N SER A 320 8.01 19.59 8.63
CA SER A 320 9.20 19.15 9.36
C SER A 320 10.19 18.33 8.51
N TYR A 321 9.69 17.52 7.59
CA TYR A 321 10.53 16.61 6.81
C TYR A 321 11.38 17.30 5.75
N ALA A 322 11.09 18.56 5.42
CA ALA A 322 11.90 19.38 4.51
C ALA A 322 12.90 20.28 5.27
N VAL A 323 12.92 20.24 6.61
CA VAL A 323 13.83 21.04 7.43
C VAL A 323 15.23 20.46 7.42
N ASP A 324 16.21 21.31 7.09
CA ASP A 324 17.62 21.02 7.35
C ASP A 324 17.89 20.96 8.86
N ARG A 325 18.35 19.82 9.36
CA ARG A 325 18.58 19.60 10.80
C ARG A 325 19.78 20.38 11.33
N SER A 326 20.69 20.84 10.46
CA SER A 326 21.92 21.55 10.85
C SER A 326 21.63 22.93 11.44
N VAL A 327 20.56 23.59 10.99
CA VAL A 327 20.19 24.96 11.42
C VAL A 327 19.36 25.00 12.72
N LEU A 328 18.96 23.83 13.23
CA LEU A 328 18.16 23.71 14.44
C LEU A 328 19.01 23.72 15.70
N SER A 329 18.48 24.33 16.76
CA SER A 329 19.03 24.17 18.11
C SER A 329 18.97 22.71 18.56
N PRO A 330 19.81 22.28 19.52
CA PRO A 330 19.77 20.90 20.04
C PRO A 330 18.37 20.49 20.56
N TYR A 331 17.63 21.44 21.13
CA TYR A 331 16.27 21.20 21.63
C TYR A 331 15.26 20.99 20.49
N GLU A 332 15.23 21.87 19.49
CA GLU A 332 14.36 21.73 18.31
C GLU A 332 14.68 20.44 17.55
N ARG A 333 15.96 20.12 17.39
CA ARG A 333 16.43 18.90 16.73
C ARG A 333 15.96 17.66 17.47
N GLY A 334 16.15 17.60 18.79
CA GLY A 334 15.71 16.46 19.62
C GLY A 334 14.20 16.21 19.54
N PHE A 335 13.41 17.29 19.57
CA PHE A 335 11.95 17.19 19.41
C PHE A 335 11.57 16.61 18.05
N LEU A 336 12.16 17.13 16.97
CA LEU A 336 11.88 16.65 15.62
C LEU A 336 12.39 15.22 15.39
N ASP A 337 13.50 14.82 16.00
CA ASP A 337 14.00 13.44 15.94
C ASP A 337 13.05 12.45 16.63
N LEU A 338 12.47 12.84 17.76
CA LEU A 338 11.47 12.02 18.44
C LEU A 338 10.14 11.99 17.67
N MET A 339 9.71 13.12 17.13
CA MET A 339 8.47 13.24 16.35
C MET A 339 8.50 12.43 15.06
N GLU A 340 9.63 12.44 14.35
CA GLU A 340 9.78 11.70 13.08
C GLU A 340 10.20 10.25 13.29
N LEU A 341 10.47 9.80 14.53
CA LEU A 341 10.84 8.42 14.83
C LEU A 341 9.73 7.45 14.40
N LYS A 342 9.96 6.79 13.26
CA LYS A 342 8.94 5.94 12.59
C LYS A 342 7.58 6.66 12.45
N GLY A 343 7.58 7.99 12.31
CA GLY A 343 6.37 8.80 12.20
C GLY A 343 5.49 8.79 13.45
N LEU A 344 6.09 8.91 14.64
CA LEU A 344 5.38 9.02 15.91
C LEU A 344 4.33 10.14 15.89
N GLY A 345 4.66 11.27 15.26
CA GLY A 345 3.75 12.38 14.99
C GLY A 345 3.66 13.39 16.13
N LEU A 346 3.26 14.62 15.77
CA LEU A 346 3.28 15.78 16.66
C LEU A 346 2.47 15.57 17.95
N GLU A 347 1.23 15.08 17.84
CA GLU A 347 0.32 14.91 18.97
C GLU A 347 0.92 13.98 20.04
N HIS A 348 1.39 12.80 19.62
CA HIS A 348 2.00 11.83 20.52
C HIS A 348 3.33 12.33 21.11
N THR A 349 4.12 13.07 20.33
CA THR A 349 5.35 13.69 20.85
C THR A 349 5.06 14.72 21.94
N LEU A 350 4.03 15.55 21.78
CA LEU A 350 3.62 16.50 22.80
C LEU A 350 3.17 15.80 24.10
N GLN A 351 2.44 14.70 23.99
CA GLN A 351 2.04 13.88 25.15
C GLN A 351 3.25 13.30 25.89
N LEU A 352 4.25 12.81 25.17
CA LEU A 352 5.50 12.30 25.76
C LEU A 352 6.30 13.40 26.44
N TYR A 353 6.44 14.55 25.79
CA TYR A 353 7.11 15.72 26.37
C TYR A 353 6.43 16.19 27.66
N GLY A 354 5.10 16.18 27.71
CA GLY A 354 4.33 16.46 28.93
C GLY A 354 4.58 15.49 30.09
N ARG A 355 5.20 14.34 29.82
CA ARG A 355 5.60 13.32 30.80
C ARG A 355 7.12 13.27 31.02
N GLY A 356 7.88 14.22 30.47
CA GLY A 356 9.34 14.28 30.60
C GLY A 356 10.11 13.30 29.70
N ILE A 357 9.45 12.64 28.76
CA ILE A 357 10.08 11.73 27.79
C ILE A 357 10.45 12.56 26.55
N GLN A 358 11.70 13.00 26.49
CA GLN A 358 12.15 13.97 25.48
C GLN A 358 13.18 13.41 24.51
N LYS A 359 13.80 12.26 24.84
CA LYS A 359 14.82 11.63 24.00
C LYS A 359 14.39 10.23 23.57
N ARG A 360 15.01 9.76 22.48
CA ARG A 360 14.86 8.36 22.03
C ARG A 360 15.25 7.37 23.11
N ASP A 361 16.29 7.67 23.90
CA ASP A 361 16.73 6.80 24.99
C ASP A 361 15.71 6.72 26.13
N ASP A 362 14.91 7.77 26.35
CA ASP A 362 13.83 7.74 27.34
C ASP A 362 12.70 6.84 26.84
N LEU A 363 12.34 6.98 25.56
CA LEU A 363 11.30 6.18 24.91
C LEU A 363 11.68 4.69 24.82
N SER A 364 12.96 4.35 24.64
CA SER A 364 13.42 2.96 24.51
C SER A 364 13.36 2.19 25.84
N ARG A 365 13.31 2.90 26.97
CA ARG A 365 13.19 2.32 28.32
C ARG A 365 11.75 1.99 28.71
N LEU A 366 10.77 2.55 28.00
CA LEU A 366 9.37 2.25 28.25
C LEU A 366 9.01 0.84 27.78
N SER A 367 8.14 0.18 28.53
CA SER A 367 7.38 -0.95 27.99
C SER A 367 6.36 -0.46 26.95
N PRO A 368 5.98 -1.31 25.98
CA PRO A 368 4.91 -0.97 25.03
C PRO A 368 3.58 -0.59 25.70
N ALA A 369 3.28 -1.17 26.87
CA ALA A 369 2.08 -0.86 27.64
C ALA A 369 2.11 0.55 28.23
N GLU A 370 3.26 0.98 28.78
CA GLU A 370 3.45 2.34 29.28
C GLU A 370 3.33 3.37 28.17
N LEU A 371 3.97 3.13 27.02
CA LEU A 371 3.83 4.02 25.87
C LEU A 371 2.36 4.15 25.45
N CYS A 372 1.66 3.04 25.27
CA CYS A 372 0.24 3.03 24.91
C CYS A 372 -0.64 3.79 25.91
N ALA A 373 -0.35 3.68 27.21
CA ALA A 373 -1.07 4.43 28.24
C ALA A 373 -0.84 5.94 28.13
N ILE A 374 0.39 6.38 27.79
CA ILE A 374 0.73 7.79 27.64
C ILE A 374 0.06 8.39 26.39
N ILE A 375 0.08 7.66 25.28
CA ILE A 375 -0.43 8.17 23.99
C ILE A 375 -1.89 7.79 23.72
N HIS A 376 -2.56 7.16 24.69
CA HIS A 376 -3.92 6.67 24.57
C HIS A 376 -4.16 5.72 23.38
N GLU A 377 -3.15 4.91 23.03
CA GLU A 377 -3.24 3.93 21.94
C GLU A 377 -3.78 2.58 22.45
N SER A 378 -4.86 2.14 21.81
CA SER A 378 -5.57 0.89 22.11
C SER A 378 -4.87 -0.37 21.61
N GLN A 379 -3.96 -0.26 20.64
CA GLN A 379 -3.29 -1.39 19.99
C GLN A 379 -1.83 -1.53 20.45
N PRO A 380 -1.52 -2.48 21.36
CA PRO A 380 -0.17 -2.65 21.91
C PRO A 380 0.92 -2.88 20.86
N ARG A 381 0.57 -3.57 19.76
CA ARG A 381 1.51 -3.86 18.67
C ARG A 381 2.04 -2.59 17.99
N ARG A 382 1.27 -1.50 17.96
CA ARG A 382 1.73 -0.21 17.42
C ARG A 382 2.77 0.42 18.33
N CYS A 383 2.51 0.45 19.63
CA CYS A 383 3.47 0.96 20.62
C CYS A 383 4.80 0.19 20.58
N THR A 384 4.76 -1.14 20.39
CA THR A 384 5.96 -1.96 20.22
C THR A 384 6.86 -1.48 19.07
N VAL A 385 6.28 -0.98 17.97
CA VAL A 385 7.06 -0.45 16.84
C VAL A 385 7.95 0.71 17.28
N PHE A 386 7.38 1.67 18.01
CA PHE A 386 8.07 2.90 18.39
C PHE A 386 9.11 2.66 19.48
N VAL A 387 8.78 1.87 20.53
CA VAL A 387 9.73 1.49 21.58
C VAL A 387 10.95 0.79 20.97
N ARG A 388 10.73 -0.16 20.04
CA ARG A 388 11.85 -0.86 19.37
C ARG A 388 12.65 0.04 18.44
N ALA A 389 11.99 0.94 17.71
CA ALA A 389 12.68 1.90 16.86
C ALA A 389 13.56 2.84 17.69
N ALA A 390 13.11 3.21 18.88
CA ALA A 390 13.87 4.03 19.83
C ALA A 390 15.14 3.30 20.31
N GLY A 391 15.05 1.99 20.59
CA GLY A 391 16.18 1.17 21.06
C GLY A 391 17.18 0.73 19.99
N LYS A 392 16.91 0.95 18.69
CA LYS A 392 17.89 0.70 17.62
C LYS A 392 18.79 1.93 17.42
N PRO A 393 20.08 1.74 17.11
CA PRO A 393 20.94 2.85 16.71
C PRO A 393 20.29 3.62 15.55
N ALA A 394 20.39 4.96 15.59
CA ALA A 394 19.88 5.79 14.51
C ALA A 394 20.53 5.35 13.18
N PRO A 395 19.76 5.21 12.08
CA PRO A 395 20.41 5.13 10.78
C PRO A 395 21.26 6.39 10.62
N GLY A 396 22.56 6.21 10.34
CA GLY A 396 23.42 7.34 9.98
C GLY A 396 22.82 7.97 8.73
N TYR A 397 22.33 9.19 8.87
CA TYR A 397 21.85 10.01 7.76
C TYR A 397 23.02 10.65 7.03
#